data_AF-A0A7U4JA43-F1
#
_entry.id   AF-A0A7U4JA43-F1
#
_cell.length_a   1.000
_cell.length_b   1.000
_cell.length_c   1.000
_cell.angle_alpha   90.00
_cell.angle_beta   90.00
_cell.angle_gamma   90.00
#
_symmetry.space_group_name_H-M   'P 1'
#
loop_
_entity.id
_entity.type
_entity.pdbx_description
1 polymer ?
#
loop_
_entity_poly.entity_id
_entity_poly.type
_entity_poly.pdbx_seq_one_letter_code
_entity_poly.pdbx_strand_id
1 'polypeptide(L)'
;MNPGLITRRQKLQAAYDYVVEQQRADTPADAIIAHLVAAHGARHRPNWETNRLTVAGVTSTCTSDAGVQLLRNWARNASLRLIMANYQ
;
A
#
# COMPACT_ATOMS: atom_id res chain seq x y z
N MET A 1 -18.95 -0.74 -22.80
CA MET A 1 -17.86 -1.14 -21.89
C MET A 1 -18.43 -1.20 -20.49
N ASN A 2 -18.65 -2.39 -19.93
CA ASN A 2 -18.97 -2.48 -18.50
C ASN A 2 -17.75 -1.92 -17.75
N PRO A 3 -17.89 -0.90 -16.88
CA PRO A 3 -16.83 -0.59 -15.93
C PRO A 3 -16.79 -1.76 -14.95
N GLY A 4 -16.14 -2.86 -15.38
CA GLY A 4 -15.98 -4.07 -14.61
C GLY A 4 -15.41 -3.66 -13.26
N LEU A 5 -16.16 -3.92 -12.20
CA LEU A 5 -15.79 -3.59 -10.84
C LEU A 5 -14.33 -3.98 -10.62
N ILE A 6 -13.44 -2.99 -10.42
CA ILE A 6 -12.03 -3.27 -10.16
C ILE A 6 -11.99 -4.18 -8.95
N THR A 7 -11.53 -5.41 -9.17
CA THR A 7 -11.46 -6.43 -8.12
C THR A 7 -10.51 -5.97 -7.02
N ARG A 8 -10.71 -6.45 -5.79
CA ARG A 8 -9.82 -6.14 -4.67
C ARG A 8 -8.36 -6.48 -5.00
N ARG A 9 -8.15 -7.55 -5.78
CA ARG A 9 -6.84 -7.96 -6.28
C ARG A 9 -6.24 -6.92 -7.22
N GLN A 10 -6.98 -6.44 -8.22
CA GLN A 10 -6.49 -5.41 -9.15
C GLN A 10 -6.15 -4.10 -8.41
N LYS A 11 -6.95 -3.71 -7.42
CA LYS A 11 -6.63 -2.55 -6.55
C LYS A 11 -5.33 -2.75 -5.79
N LEU A 12 -5.11 -3.96 -5.26
CA LEU A 12 -3.88 -4.30 -4.55
C LEU A 12 -2.67 -4.30 -5.47
N GLN A 13 -2.79 -4.88 -6.68
CA GLN A 13 -1.73 -4.91 -7.67
C GLN A 13 -1.33 -3.48 -8.09
N ALA A 14 -2.30 -2.65 -8.47
CA ALA A 14 -2.04 -1.26 -8.86
C ALA A 14 -1.38 -0.44 -7.73
N ALA A 15 -1.84 -0.61 -6.49
CA ALA A 15 -1.22 0.07 -5.34
C ALA A 15 0.21 -0.44 -5.07
N TYR A 16 0.44 -1.74 -5.24
CA TYR A 16 1.77 -2.34 -5.07
C TYR A 16 2.75 -1.84 -6.13
N ASP A 17 2.34 -1.86 -7.41
CA ASP A 17 3.17 -1.40 -8.53
C ASP A 17 3.54 0.08 -8.35
N TYR A 18 2.57 0.92 -7.97
CA TYR A 18 2.82 2.32 -7.65
C TYR A 18 3.87 2.50 -6.54
N VAL A 19 3.73 1.79 -5.41
CA VAL A 19 4.70 1.90 -4.30
C VAL A 19 6.10 1.48 -4.75
N VAL A 20 6.24 0.39 -5.51
CA VAL A 20 7.53 -0.08 -5.99
C VAL A 20 8.16 0.91 -6.97
N GLU A 21 7.39 1.46 -7.90
CA GLU A 21 7.85 2.45 -8.86
C GLU A 21 8.33 3.73 -8.16
N GLN A 22 7.53 4.27 -7.24
CA GLN A 22 7.88 5.50 -6.53
C GLN A 22 9.06 5.31 -5.56
N GLN A 23 9.21 4.13 -4.94
CA GLN A 23 10.39 3.81 -4.15
C GLN A 23 11.67 3.74 -4.99
N ARG A 24 11.59 3.26 -6.24
CA ARG A 24 12.72 3.27 -7.17
C ARG A 24 13.06 4.68 -7.67
N ALA A 25 12.07 5.57 -7.70
CA ALA A 25 12.23 6.97 -8.06
C ALA A 25 12.64 7.86 -6.85
N ASP A 26 13.00 7.27 -5.71
CA ASP A 26 13.34 7.99 -4.47
C ASP A 26 12.27 9.02 -4.03
N THR A 27 11.00 8.72 -4.32
CA THR A 27 9.90 9.62 -3.95
C THR A 27 9.73 9.62 -2.42
N PRO A 28 9.52 10.80 -1.80
CA PRO A 28 9.29 10.92 -0.36
C PRO A 28 8.12 10.04 0.11
N ALA A 29 8.32 9.34 1.23
CA ALA A 29 7.35 8.37 1.73
C ALA A 29 5.98 9.00 2.05
N ASP A 30 5.96 10.23 2.54
CA ASP A 30 4.77 11.03 2.79
C ASP A 30 3.99 11.31 1.50
N ALA A 31 4.68 11.63 0.39
CA ALA A 31 4.07 11.82 -0.91
C ALA A 31 3.45 10.52 -1.45
N ILE A 32 4.15 9.40 -1.31
CA ILE A 32 3.63 8.07 -1.69
C ILE A 32 2.37 7.75 -0.88
N ILE A 33 2.39 7.94 0.44
CA ILE A 33 1.24 7.67 1.31
C ILE A 33 0.06 8.59 0.97
N ALA A 34 0.31 9.88 0.72
CA ALA A 34 -0.73 10.83 0.32
C ALA A 34 -1.41 10.39 -0.98
N HIS A 35 -0.64 9.95 -1.97
CA HIS A 35 -1.18 9.43 -3.22
C HIS A 35 -1.98 8.14 -3.01
N LEU A 36 -1.50 7.21 -2.17
CA LEU A 36 -2.24 6.00 -1.83
C LEU A 36 -3.60 6.31 -1.19
N VAL A 37 -3.68 7.34 -0.35
CA VAL A 37 -4.94 7.78 0.27
C VAL A 37 -5.88 8.37 -0.78
N ALA A 38 -5.37 9.23 -1.67
CA ALA A 38 -6.17 9.90 -2.68
C ALA A 38 -6.64 8.98 -3.83
N ALA A 39 -5.74 8.17 -4.38
CA ALA A 39 -5.98 7.38 -5.59
C ALA A 39 -6.38 5.92 -5.32
N HIS A 40 -5.90 5.33 -4.22
CA HIS A 40 -6.13 3.91 -3.90
C HIS A 40 -7.07 3.69 -2.70
N GLY A 41 -7.63 4.77 -2.14
CA GLY A 41 -8.52 4.71 -0.99
C GLY A 41 -7.83 4.15 0.26
N ALA A 42 -6.51 4.38 0.40
CA ALA A 42 -5.78 3.98 1.58
C ALA A 42 -6.29 4.71 2.82
N ARG A 43 -6.15 4.04 3.97
CA ARG A 43 -6.34 4.64 5.28
C ARG A 43 -5.00 4.70 5.99
N HIS A 44 -4.46 5.91 6.10
CA HIS A 44 -3.30 6.18 6.94
C HIS A 44 -3.75 6.73 8.30
N ARG A 45 -3.32 6.10 9.38
CA ARG A 45 -3.50 6.57 10.75
C ARG A 45 -2.14 6.74 11.40
N PRO A 46 -1.55 7.94 11.35
CA PRO A 46 -0.40 8.25 12.18
C PRO A 46 -0.87 8.39 13.62
N ASN A 47 -0.29 7.61 14.53
CA ASN A 47 -0.43 7.80 15.98
C ASN A 47 0.98 7.97 16.57
N TRP A 48 1.09 8.69 17.69
CA TRP A 48 2.36 8.99 18.36
C TRP A 48 3.13 7.71 18.79
N GLU A 49 2.44 6.58 18.96
CA GLU A 49 3.06 5.26 19.25
C GLU A 49 3.14 4.33 18.04
N THR A 50 2.27 4.48 17.04
CA THR A 50 2.14 3.50 15.96
C THR A 50 1.53 4.12 14.71
N ASN A 51 2.27 4.04 13.62
CA ASN A 51 1.80 4.42 12.30
C ASN A 51 1.15 3.21 11.63
N ARG A 52 -0.09 3.35 11.16
CA ARG A 52 -0.83 2.28 10.50
C ARG A 52 -1.23 2.70 9.09
N LEU A 53 -0.91 1.87 8.10
CA LEU A 53 -1.33 2.04 6.71
C LEU A 53 -2.17 0.83 6.27
N THR A 54 -3.39 1.08 5.80
CA THR A 54 -4.25 0.05 5.22
C THR A 54 -4.61 0.41 3.78
N VAL A 55 -4.30 -0.46 2.81
CA VAL A 55 -4.60 -0.24 1.38
C VAL A 55 -5.08 -1.54 0.75
N ALA A 56 -6.17 -1.49 -0.03
CA ALA A 56 -6.80 -2.67 -0.65
C ALA A 56 -7.06 -3.86 0.32
N GLY A 57 -7.20 -3.53 1.61
CA GLY A 57 -7.40 -4.49 2.70
C GLY A 57 -6.15 -5.28 3.10
N VAL A 58 -4.96 -4.79 2.77
CA VAL A 58 -3.68 -5.16 3.38
C VAL A 58 -3.29 -4.06 4.38
N THR A 59 -2.91 -4.46 5.59
CA THR A 59 -2.54 -3.55 6.68
C THR A 59 -1.07 -3.73 7.04
N SER A 60 -0.41 -2.61 7.33
CA SER A 60 0.94 -2.53 7.86
C SER A 60 0.96 -1.59 9.06
N THR A 61 1.80 -1.89 10.03
CA THR A 61 2.03 -1.06 11.22
C THR A 61 3.53 -0.89 11.46
N CYS A 62 3.96 0.31 11.83
CA CYS A 62 5.33 0.61 12.21
C CYS A 62 5.35 1.59 13.37
N THR A 63 6.10 1.27 14.42
CA THR A 63 6.24 2.08 15.63
C THR A 63 7.44 3.03 15.55
N SER A 64 8.47 2.68 14.76
CA SER A 64 9.73 3.41 14.69
C SER A 64 9.82 4.41 13.55
N ASP A 65 9.09 4.22 12.46
CA ASP A 65 9.13 5.09 11.28
C ASP A 65 7.77 5.13 10.56
N ALA A 66 7.21 6.33 10.41
CA ALA A 66 5.93 6.57 9.75
C ALA A 66 6.00 6.51 8.22
N GLY A 67 7.21 6.47 7.65
CA GLY A 67 7.43 6.62 6.21
C GLY A 67 7.91 5.34 5.54
N VAL A 68 9.22 5.25 5.35
CA VAL A 68 9.89 4.27 4.49
C VAL A 68 9.68 2.84 4.99
N GLN A 69 9.85 2.60 6.30
CA GLN A 69 9.70 1.28 6.90
C GLN A 69 8.24 0.83 6.88
N LEU A 70 7.29 1.75 7.10
CA LEU A 70 5.86 1.47 7.00
C LEU A 70 5.48 1.02 5.58
N LEU A 71 5.97 1.71 4.56
CA LEU A 71 5.77 1.38 3.15
C LEU A 71 6.44 0.07 2.76
N ARG A 72 7.69 -0.18 3.17
CA ARG A 72 8.39 -1.45 2.93
C ARG A 72 7.65 -2.63 3.54
N ASN A 73 7.21 -2.50 4.79
CA ASN A 73 6.43 -3.54 5.46
C ASN A 73 5.09 -3.79 4.74
N TRP A 74 4.42 -2.71 4.30
CA TRP A 74 3.18 -2.82 3.53
C TRP A 74 3.41 -3.52 2.20
N ALA A 75 4.42 -3.11 1.43
CA ALA A 75 4.74 -3.70 0.12
C ALA A 75 5.08 -5.19 0.24
N ARG A 76 5.81 -5.59 1.29
CA ARG A 76 6.09 -7.01 1.59
C ARG A 76 4.81 -7.79 1.87
N ASN A 77 3.89 -7.25 2.66
CA ASN A 77 2.61 -7.90 2.95
C ASN A 77 1.72 -7.98 1.69
N ALA A 78 1.76 -6.94 0.85
CA ALA A 78 1.04 -6.90 -0.41
C ALA A 78 1.56 -7.94 -1.40
N SER A 79 2.89 -8.07 -1.56
CA SER A 79 3.48 -9.06 -2.45
C SER A 79 3.15 -10.49 -2.02
N LEU A 80 3.21 -10.81 -0.72
CA LEU A 80 2.79 -12.11 -0.20
C LEU A 80 1.32 -12.42 -0.53
N ARG A 81 0.43 -11.43 -0.36
CA ARG A 81 -1.00 -11.58 -0.70
C ARG A 81 -1.24 -11.78 -2.19
N LEU A 82 -0.48 -11.09 -3.04
CA LEU A 82 -0.56 -11.23 -4.50
C LEU A 82 -0.06 -12.61 -4.97
N ILE A 83 1.01 -13.12 -4.36
CA ILE A 83 1.51 -14.47 -4.61
C ILE A 83 0.49 -15.51 -4.16
N MET A 84 0.01 -15.44 -2.90
CA MET A 84 -0.97 -16.42 -2.39
C MET A 84 -2.28 -16.43 -3.20
N ALA A 85 -2.74 -15.26 -3.68
CA ALA A 85 -3.92 -15.15 -4.52
C ALA A 85 -3.75 -15.72 -5.94
N ASN A 86 -2.53 -16.08 -6.37
CA ASN A 86 -2.28 -16.82 -7.61
C ASN A 86 -2.42 -18.34 -7.46
N TYR A 87 -2.47 -18.84 -6.23
CA TYR A 87 -2.51 -20.27 -5.92
C TYR A 87 -3.91 -20.78 -5.50
N GLN A 88 -4.97 -20.01 -5.80
CA GLN A 88 -6.37 -20.38 -5.55
C GLN A 88 -7.15 -20.41 -6.86
#